data_AF-A0A2V6Z7N3-F1
#
_entry.id   AF-A0A2V6Z7N3-F1
#
_cell.length_a   1.000
_cell.length_b   1.000
_cell.length_c   1.000
_cell.angle_alpha   90.00
_cell.angle_beta   90.00
_cell.angle_gamma   90.00
#
_symmetry.space_group_name_H-M   'P 1'
#
loop_
_entity.id
_entity.type
_entity.pdbx_description
1 polymer ?
#
loop_
_entity_poly.entity_id
_entity_poly.type
_entity_poly.pdbx_seq_one_letter_code
_entity_poly.pdbx_strand_id
1 'polypeptide(L)'
;MQLLHYEFKPRGVYVTVVPAGLTDTPVRAKLEFDPRTMPLKPMSVEQCVSEGLNALPENRSRIVPGRMNRIMNALVPASVKRTMTAKMLGKTLANKPTPASARAQA
;
A
#
# COMPACT_ATOMS: atom_id res chain seq x y z
N MET A 1 14.93 -3.75 4.12
CA MET A 1 14.58 -3.53 2.71
C MET A 1 15.65 -2.74 1.96
N GLN A 2 16.08 -1.56 2.42
CA GLN A 2 17.22 -0.84 1.80
C GLN A 2 18.54 -1.62 1.84
N LEU A 3 18.71 -2.55 2.80
CA LEU A 3 19.91 -3.37 2.90
C LEU A 3 20.18 -4.21 1.63
N LEU A 4 19.15 -4.85 1.06
CA LEU A 4 19.30 -5.67 -0.15
C LEU A 4 19.78 -4.84 -1.34
N HIS A 5 19.28 -3.60 -1.48
CA HIS A 5 19.76 -2.70 -2.51
C HIS A 5 21.27 -2.47 -2.43
N TYR A 6 21.81 -2.20 -1.23
CA TYR A 6 23.25 -1.98 -1.06
C TYR A 6 24.06 -3.26 -1.23
N GLU A 7 23.54 -4.41 -0.78
CA GLU A 7 24.23 -5.70 -0.89
C GLU A 7 24.38 -6.18 -2.34
N PHE A 8 23.35 -5.94 -3.16
CA PHE A 8 23.29 -6.40 -4.55
C PHE A 8 23.85 -5.40 -5.56
N LYS A 9 23.96 -4.12 -5.19
CA LYS A 9 24.51 -3.08 -6.07
C LYS A 9 25.92 -3.40 -6.62
N PRO A 10 26.89 -3.93 -5.84
CA PRO A 10 28.19 -4.34 -6.38
C PRO A 10 28.11 -5.49 -7.39
N ARG A 11 27.02 -6.27 -7.37
CA ARG A 11 26.78 -7.41 -8.27
C ARG A 11 26.00 -7.01 -9.53
N GLY A 12 25.77 -5.71 -9.75
CA GLY A 12 25.00 -5.19 -10.89
C GLY A 12 23.48 -5.45 -10.78
N VAL A 13 22.98 -5.85 -9.61
CA VAL A 13 21.55 -6.13 -9.39
C VAL A 13 20.92 -4.95 -8.66
N TYR A 14 19.94 -4.30 -9.31
CA TYR A 14 19.22 -3.16 -8.75
C TYR A 14 17.94 -3.60 -8.08
N VAL A 15 17.78 -3.18 -6.82
CA VAL A 15 16.60 -3.48 -6.01
C VAL A 15 15.91 -2.17 -5.65
N THR A 16 14.66 -2.02 -6.06
CA THR A 16 13.85 -0.83 -5.77
C THR A 16 12.62 -1.24 -4.96
N VAL A 17 12.42 -0.58 -3.81
CA VAL A 17 11.22 -0.79 -2.99
C VAL A 17 10.13 0.20 -3.41
N VAL A 18 8.96 -0.34 -3.77
CA VAL A 18 7.77 0.45 -4.11
C VAL A 18 6.71 0.24 -3.01
N PRO A 19 6.73 1.02 -1.90
CA PRO A 19 5.67 0.98 -0.92
C PRO A 19 4.41 1.63 -1.51
N ALA A 20 3.60 0.83 -2.20
CA ALA A 20 2.34 1.26 -2.75
C ALA A 20 1.40 1.74 -1.62
N GLY A 21 0.87 2.95 -1.78
CA GLY A 21 -0.26 3.43 -1.00
C GLY A 21 -1.56 2.76 -1.45
N LEU A 22 -2.69 3.39 -1.15
CA LEU A 22 -3.99 2.94 -1.60
C LEU A 22 -4.08 3.05 -3.15
N THR A 23 -4.12 1.90 -3.82
CA THR A 23 -4.15 1.78 -5.29
C THR A 23 -5.46 1.13 -5.73
N ASP A 24 -6.04 1.59 -6.83
CA ASP A 24 -7.28 1.06 -7.39
C ASP A 24 -7.07 -0.31 -8.05
N THR A 25 -6.98 -1.34 -7.23
CA THR A 25 -6.83 -2.74 -7.65
C THR A 25 -8.06 -3.55 -7.24
N PRO A 26 -8.31 -4.73 -7.83
CA PRO A 26 -9.40 -5.61 -7.42
C PRO A 26 -9.35 -6.03 -5.94
N VAL A 27 -8.17 -6.01 -5.31
CA VAL A 27 -8.02 -6.28 -3.87
C VAL A 27 -8.79 -5.28 -3.01
N ARG A 28 -8.98 -4.05 -3.49
CA ARG A 28 -9.76 -3.00 -2.81
C ARG A 28 -11.19 -3.46 -2.53
N ALA A 29 -11.86 -4.08 -3.51
CA ALA A 29 -13.22 -4.60 -3.33
C ALA A 29 -13.26 -5.76 -2.32
N LYS A 30 -12.26 -6.65 -2.34
CA LYS A 30 -12.13 -7.76 -1.38
C LYS A 30 -11.91 -7.30 0.07
N LEU A 31 -11.32 -6.12 0.21
CA LEU A 31 -11.14 -5.44 1.49
C LEU A 31 -12.29 -4.48 1.81
N GLU A 32 -13.37 -4.44 1.02
CA GLU A 32 -14.54 -3.57 1.25
C GLU A 32 -14.20 -2.08 1.38
N PHE A 33 -13.16 -1.65 0.65
CA PHE A 33 -12.71 -0.26 0.61
C PHE A 33 -13.48 0.53 -0.47
N ASP A 34 -14.55 1.23 -0.08
CA ASP A 34 -15.36 2.08 -0.97
C ASP A 34 -14.68 3.46 -1.19
N PRO A 35 -14.35 3.86 -2.44
CA PRO A 35 -13.68 5.13 -2.73
C PRO A 35 -14.49 6.36 -2.29
N ARG A 36 -15.81 6.23 -2.14
CA ARG A 36 -16.70 7.31 -1.69
C ARG A 36 -16.59 7.57 -0.20
N THR A 37 -16.19 6.57 0.58
CA THR A 37 -16.09 6.67 2.05
C THR A 37 -14.65 6.75 2.54
N MET A 38 -13.69 6.50 1.65
CA MET A 38 -12.28 6.57 1.98
C MET A 38 -11.78 8.02 2.12
N PRO A 39 -10.85 8.27 3.06
CA PRO A 39 -10.35 9.63 3.32
C PRO A 39 -9.49 10.18 2.18
N LEU A 40 -8.99 9.31 1.29
CA LEU A 40 -8.16 9.67 0.16
C LEU A 40 -8.58 8.87 -1.06
N LYS A 41 -8.58 9.53 -2.22
CA LYS A 41 -8.79 8.88 -3.51
C LYS A 41 -7.66 7.87 -3.77
N PRO A 42 -7.98 6.61 -4.11
CA PRO A 42 -6.97 5.66 -4.58
C PRO A 42 -6.21 6.19 -5.80
N MET A 43 -4.90 5.92 -5.88
CA MET A 43 -4.14 6.16 -7.11
C MET A 43 -4.41 5.08 -8.16
N SER A 44 -4.18 5.38 -9.44
CA SER A 44 -4.33 4.38 -10.51
C SER A 44 -3.20 3.36 -10.49
N VAL A 45 -3.44 2.19 -11.07
CA VAL A 45 -2.44 1.12 -11.19
C VAL A 45 -1.31 1.56 -12.12
N GLU A 46 -1.66 2.19 -13.25
CA GLU A 46 -0.74 2.67 -14.27
C GLU A 46 0.24 3.67 -13.67
N GLN A 47 -0.24 4.59 -12.83
CA GLN A 47 0.62 5.52 -12.11
C GLN A 47 1.59 4.79 -11.17
N CYS A 48 1.09 3.86 -10.37
CA CYS A 48 1.93 3.11 -9.43
C CYS A 48 3.02 2.30 -10.15
N VAL A 49 2.67 1.66 -11.26
CA VAL A 49 3.57 0.82 -12.07
C VAL A 49 4.58 1.68 -12.82
N SER A 50 4.15 2.74 -13.49
CA SER A 50 5.04 3.63 -14.23
C SER A 50 6.10 4.30 -13.34
N GLU A 51 5.69 4.86 -12.19
CA GLU A 51 6.64 5.46 -11.24
C GLU A 51 7.61 4.41 -10.66
N GLY A 52 7.15 3.17 -10.43
CA GLY A 52 7.97 2.07 -9.96
C GLY A 52 9.01 1.62 -11.00
N LEU A 53 8.58 1.41 -12.24
CA LEU A 53 9.44 0.99 -13.34
C LEU A 53 10.46 2.06 -13.72
N ASN A 54 10.10 3.34 -13.68
CA ASN A 54 11.03 4.44 -13.96
C ASN A 54 12.13 4.56 -12.89
N ALA A 55 11.83 4.22 -11.63
CA ALA A 55 12.81 4.28 -10.54
C ALA A 55 13.89 3.19 -10.59
N LEU A 56 13.61 2.07 -11.29
CA LEU A 56 14.51 0.93 -11.40
C LEU A 56 15.79 1.25 -12.21
N PRO A 57 15.74 1.77 -13.46
CA PRO A 57 16.93 2.16 -14.21
C PRO A 57 17.67 3.34 -13.56
N GLU A 58 16.96 4.19 -12.81
CA GLU A 58 17.55 5.26 -12.00
C GLU A 58 18.28 4.75 -10.75
N ASN A 59 18.28 3.44 -10.51
CA ASN A 59 18.92 2.78 -9.36
C ASN A 59 18.50 3.41 -8.02
N ARG A 60 17.22 3.79 -7.90
CA ARG A 60 16.67 4.30 -6.64
C ARG A 60 16.33 3.14 -5.72
N SER A 61 16.86 3.15 -4.50
CA SER A 61 16.54 2.12 -3.49
C SER A 61 15.08 2.10 -3.05
N ARG A 62 14.37 3.23 -3.19
CA ARG A 62 12.95 3.38 -2.80
C ARG A 62 12.27 4.49 -3.58
N ILE A 63 11.02 4.26 -3.99
CA ILE A 63 10.13 5.28 -4.58
C ILE A 63 8.74 5.18 -3.97
N VAL A 64 8.23 6.26 -3.37
CA VAL A 64 6.83 6.33 -2.95
C VAL A 64 6.00 6.83 -4.14
N PRO A 65 5.14 5.97 -4.74
CA PRO A 65 4.36 6.35 -5.92
C PRO A 65 3.21 7.29 -5.56
N GLY A 66 2.96 8.28 -6.42
CA GLY A 66 1.88 9.25 -6.24
C GLY A 66 2.27 10.46 -5.40
N ARG A 67 1.99 11.66 -5.93
CA ARG A 67 2.35 12.93 -5.26
C ARG A 67 1.72 13.08 -3.88
N MET A 68 0.43 12.75 -3.74
CA MET A 68 -0.27 12.83 -2.45
C MET A 68 0.36 11.86 -1.43
N ASN A 69 0.71 10.64 -1.85
CA ASN A 69 1.37 9.67 -0.98
C ASN A 69 2.75 10.15 -0.54
N ARG A 70 3.50 10.84 -1.42
CA ARG A 70 4.78 11.47 -1.04
C ARG A 70 4.59 12.54 0.02
N ILE A 71 3.61 13.43 -0.18
CA ILE A 71 3.27 14.50 0.79
C ILE A 71 2.88 13.88 2.13
N MET A 72 1.95 12.91 2.13
CA MET A 72 1.53 12.20 3.33
C MET A 72 2.70 11.47 4.00
N ASN A 73 3.60 10.86 3.21
CA ASN A 73 4.76 10.18 3.75
C ASN A 73 5.73 11.13 4.46
N ALA A 74 5.91 12.35 3.92
CA ALA A 74 6.82 13.36 4.44
C ALA A 74 6.24 14.12 5.65
N LEU A 75 4.94 14.46 5.61
CA LEU A 75 4.32 15.37 6.59
C LEU A 75 3.61 14.65 7.73
N VAL A 76 3.07 13.45 7.49
CA VAL A 76 2.27 12.75 8.51
C VAL A 76 3.16 11.80 9.31
N PRO A 77 3.19 11.92 10.66
CA PRO A 77 3.95 11.04 11.52
C PRO A 77 3.59 9.56 11.32
N ALA A 78 4.58 8.69 11.50
CA ALA A 78 4.39 7.24 11.29
C ALA A 78 3.32 6.64 12.21
N SER A 79 3.22 7.10 13.46
CA SER A 79 2.20 6.67 14.42
C SER A 79 0.80 6.97 13.91
N VAL A 80 0.56 8.21 13.46
CA VAL A 80 -0.74 8.65 12.92
C VAL A 80 -1.12 7.82 11.70
N LYS A 81 -0.19 7.64 10.74
CA LYS A 81 -0.42 6.79 9.56
C LYS A 81 -0.83 5.38 9.95
N ARG A 82 -0.11 4.76 10.90
CA ARG A 82 -0.42 3.40 11.38
C ARG A 82 -1.80 3.34 12.05
N THR A 83 -2.14 4.30 12.90
CA THR A 83 -3.46 4.34 13.55
C THR A 83 -4.59 4.49 12.53
N MET A 84 -4.42 5.35 11.52
CA MET A 84 -5.42 5.49 10.45
C MET A 84 -5.61 4.19 9.66
N THR A 85 -4.51 3.55 9.25
CA THR A 85 -4.57 2.26 8.55
C THR A 85 -5.20 1.17 9.42
N ALA A 86 -4.84 1.08 10.70
CA ALA A 86 -5.41 0.12 11.63
C ALA A 86 -6.93 0.32 11.81
N LYS A 87 -7.39 1.57 11.93
CA LYS A 87 -8.83 1.87 11.98
C LYS A 87 -9.55 1.49 10.69
N MET A 88 -8.95 1.74 9.52
CA MET A 88 -9.54 1.35 8.23
C MET A 88 -9.65 -0.18 8.09
N LEU A 89 -8.60 -0.92 8.43
CA LEU A 89 -8.61 -2.39 8.40
C LEU A 89 -9.55 -2.98 9.48
N GLY A 90 -9.64 -2.34 10.66
CA GLY A 90 -10.55 -2.77 11.72
C GLY A 90 -12.03 -2.72 11.28
N LYS A 91 -12.43 -1.69 10.54
CA LYS A 91 -13.80 -1.58 10.00
C LYS A 91 -14.13 -2.71 9.02
N THR A 92 -13.17 -3.14 8.22
CA THR A 92 -13.39 -4.18 7.21
C THR A 92 -13.39 -5.58 7.82
N LEU A 93 -12.61 -5.79 8.89
CA LEU A 93 -12.66 -7.03 9.66
C LEU A 93 -13.94 -7.14 10.49
N ALA A 94 -14.44 -6.04 11.06
CA ALA A 94 -15.69 -6.03 11.82
C ALA A 94 -16.94 -6.30 10.96
N ASN A 95 -16.89 -5.96 9.67
CA ASN A 95 -18.00 -6.20 8.73
C ASN A 95 -18.03 -7.64 8.18
N LYS A 96 -16.99 -8.46 8.41
CA LYS A 96 -16.98 -9.86 8.00
C LYS A 96 -17.68 -10.74 9.05
N PRO A 97 -18.70 -11.54 8.69
CA PRO A 97 -19.32 -12.46 9.63
C PRO A 97 -18.28 -13.50 10.10
N THR A 98 -18.22 -13.70 11.42
CA THR A 98 -17.35 -14.70 12.03
C THR A 98 -17.85 -16.11 11.64
N PRO A 99 -17.00 -17.04 11.16
CA PRO A 99 -17.42 -18.37 10.69
C PRO A 99 -18.02 -19.27 11.80
N ALA A 100 -18.04 -18.82 13.06
CA ALA A 100 -18.65 -19.54 14.17
C ALA A 100 -20.19 -19.65 14.05
N SER A 101 -20.86 -18.79 13.28
CA SER A 101 -22.33 -18.83 13.14
C SER A 101 -22.85 -19.88 12.14
N ALA A 102 -21.97 -20.51 11.34
CA ALA A 102 -22.39 -21.45 10.30
C ALA A 102 -22.59 -22.89 10.79
N ARG A 103 -22.17 -23.21 12.02
CA ARG A 103 -22.20 -24.59 12.56
C ARG A 103 -23.42 -24.89 13.46
N ALA A 104 -24.30 -23.92 13.66
CA ALA A 104 -25.47 -24.03 14.55
C ALA A 104 -26.81 -24.25 13.81
N GLN A 105 -26.80 -24.46 12.49
CA GLN A 105 -28.02 -24.65 11.68
C GLN A 105 -27.97 -25.91 10.78
N ALA A 106 -27.22 -26.94 11.17
CA ALA A 106 -27.23 -28.24 10.50
C ALA A 106 -27.83 -29.30 11.43
#